data_AF-W7KVD8-F1
#
_entry.id   AF-W7KVD8-F1
#
_cell.length_a   1.000
_cell.length_b   1.000
_cell.length_c   1.000
_cell.angle_alpha   90.00
_cell.angle_beta   90.00
_cell.angle_gamma   90.00
#
_symmetry.space_group_name_H-M   'P 1'
#
loop_
_entity.id
_entity.type
_entity.pdbx_description
1 polymer ?
#
loop_
_entity_poly.entity_id
_entity_poly.type
_entity_poly.pdbx_seq_one_letter_code
_entity_poly.pdbx_strand_id
1 'polypeptide(L)'
;MLNRKGLKVLLSTSLIFPAAAVVNVSNTEAASITQIENAVQKSVSTSQILRRACSIEWSGDGVTRPYAEYNAAKKAYSEAIKLVNTLSSSKKQAYLAKLDESQLQIKRAVYYIDAISAGKKIEAKKQFLQSQLEQGILSSETVKAYHELSYEIKKQAALLDPVYGRTTREAIRANFKESAEALRDELSYSVTVKMALDQVSASLAKGQNDTVLKEAKKILMFLEVTPQETYKKQLRTEWDALKGEISESIKDAEYKDLSLLNDQVRELRELVKPGVSDAKVPALYDSAVRLSQEIKNPASKQMFTDAIKNEMKQLQVPIEELKHLLTTKAAAAGIPPELVKAIAITENGAFQQFTERGEVFKSPDNGYGIMQVTPLDEHDDRYDWEKAKYDIGINIETGIQILLEKWNYSGSRIPVVNDGNKAVLENWYFAIMAYNGLSKFNDPNFSEEPYQLKVYSNISKWAQVDAESINKDDLEISYNPSTGQAIFSSKMKYTTDKQTPSTQLFKKGDSIVISGAATFRDKPSTAGSGTSLAKGTRITILDGPIEDNNKYNLFSWYKVSVNGKEGFAASVGLK
;
A
#
# COMPACT_ATOMS: atom_id res chain seq x y z
N MET A 1 -2.23 -20.47 -0.68
CA MET A 1 -2.89 -21.49 -1.53
C MET A 1 -2.54 -22.87 -1.01
N LEU A 2 -3.47 -23.53 -0.31
CA LEU A 2 -3.43 -24.97 -0.10
C LEU A 2 -4.88 -25.46 -0.17
N ASN A 3 -5.18 -26.03 -1.33
CA ASN A 3 -6.48 -26.47 -1.79
C ASN A 3 -6.75 -27.85 -1.15
N ARG A 4 -7.67 -27.96 -0.19
CA ARG A 4 -8.19 -29.26 0.25
C ARG A 4 -9.63 -29.40 -0.24
N LYS A 5 -9.71 -29.94 -1.46
CA LYS A 5 -10.92 -30.49 -2.05
C LYS A 5 -11.51 -31.56 -1.12
N GLY A 6 -12.83 -31.53 -1.03
CA GLY A 6 -13.61 -32.33 -0.10
C GLY A 6 -13.50 -33.83 -0.29
N LEU A 7 -13.74 -34.52 0.81
CA LEU A 7 -14.23 -35.89 0.83
C LEU A 7 -15.49 -35.88 1.71
N LYS A 8 -16.65 -35.66 1.08
CA LYS A 8 -17.94 -35.92 1.72
C LYS A 8 -18.05 -37.45 1.85
N VAL A 9 -17.73 -37.97 3.02
CA VAL A 9 -18.04 -39.35 3.37
C VAL A 9 -19.55 -39.43 3.57
N LEU A 10 -20.24 -39.99 2.58
CA LEU A 10 -21.59 -40.53 2.74
C LEU A 10 -21.51 -41.67 3.75
N LEU A 11 -21.78 -41.37 5.02
CA LEU A 11 -22.07 -42.40 6.02
C LEU A 11 -23.53 -42.83 5.82
N SER A 12 -23.72 -43.84 4.98
CA SER A 12 -24.93 -44.64 4.95
C SER A 12 -25.04 -45.43 6.25
N THR A 13 -25.67 -44.86 7.27
CA THR A 13 -26.14 -45.63 8.42
C THR A 13 -27.44 -46.33 8.02
N SER A 14 -27.30 -47.57 7.54
CA SER A 14 -28.39 -48.53 7.45
C SER A 14 -28.94 -48.79 8.84
N LEU A 15 -29.95 -48.02 9.23
CA LEU A 15 -30.81 -48.29 10.38
C LEU A 15 -31.72 -49.47 10.01
N ILE A 16 -31.37 -50.66 10.47
CA ILE A 16 -32.33 -51.76 10.57
C ILE A 16 -33.29 -51.35 11.69
N PHE A 17 -34.47 -50.86 11.31
CA PHE A 17 -35.60 -50.70 12.22
C PHE A 17 -36.16 -52.10 12.54
N PRO A 18 -36.23 -52.54 13.81
CA PRO A 18 -37.27 -53.48 14.16
C PRO A 18 -38.60 -52.76 14.00
N ALA A 19 -39.51 -53.35 13.23
CA ALA A 19 -40.87 -52.86 13.03
C ALA A 19 -41.51 -52.51 14.39
N ALA A 20 -41.94 -51.26 14.53
CA ALA A 20 -42.74 -50.85 15.68
C ALA A 20 -44.10 -51.53 15.59
N ALA A 21 -44.35 -52.50 16.48
CA ALA A 21 -45.71 -52.92 16.78
C ALA A 21 -46.46 -51.70 17.32
N VAL A 22 -47.49 -51.26 16.60
CA VAL A 22 -48.41 -50.22 17.07
C VAL A 22 -49.25 -50.86 18.18
N VAL A 23 -48.87 -50.62 19.43
CA VAL A 23 -49.71 -50.98 20.58
C VAL A 23 -50.58 -49.77 20.89
N ASN A 24 -51.85 -49.84 20.50
CA ASN A 24 -52.90 -49.01 21.09
C ASN A 24 -53.07 -49.46 22.55
N VAL A 25 -52.83 -48.59 23.52
CA VAL A 25 -53.21 -48.85 24.92
C VAL A 25 -54.06 -47.69 25.44
N SER A 26 -55.36 -47.95 25.51
CA SER A 26 -56.29 -47.31 26.44
C SER A 26 -56.13 -47.92 27.84
N ASN A 27 -56.18 -47.08 28.87
CA ASN A 27 -56.25 -47.35 30.30
C ASN A 27 -55.00 -47.95 31.00
N THR A 28 -54.38 -47.10 31.83
CA THR A 28 -53.78 -47.39 33.15
C THR A 28 -53.24 -48.80 33.41
N GLU A 29 -52.13 -49.14 32.75
CA GLU A 29 -51.11 -50.03 33.30
C GLU A 29 -49.81 -49.23 33.48
N ALA A 30 -49.07 -49.49 34.56
CA ALA A 30 -47.77 -48.87 34.77
C ALA A 30 -46.83 -49.30 33.63
N ALA A 31 -46.18 -48.34 32.95
CA ALA A 31 -45.22 -48.62 31.89
C ALA A 31 -44.15 -49.63 32.36
N SER A 32 -43.79 -50.58 31.51
CA SER A 32 -42.79 -51.59 31.88
C SER A 32 -41.42 -50.95 32.07
N ILE A 33 -40.57 -51.52 32.93
CA ILE A 33 -39.21 -51.02 33.17
C ILE A 33 -38.43 -50.91 31.86
N THR A 34 -38.59 -51.87 30.94
CA THR A 34 -37.97 -51.86 29.61
C THR A 34 -38.42 -50.69 28.74
N GLN A 35 -39.71 -50.30 28.79
CA GLN A 35 -40.21 -49.12 28.06
C GLN A 35 -39.58 -47.83 28.58
N ILE A 36 -39.40 -47.72 29.91
CA ILE A 36 -38.76 -46.57 30.55
C ILE A 36 -37.27 -46.50 30.17
N GLU A 37 -36.55 -47.62 30.22
CA GLU A 37 -35.14 -47.73 29.81
C GLU A 37 -34.93 -47.29 28.36
N ASN A 38 -35.78 -47.78 27.44
CA ASN A 38 -35.73 -47.41 26.03
C ASN A 38 -35.99 -45.91 25.81
N ALA A 39 -36.96 -45.33 26.51
CA ALA A 39 -37.26 -43.90 26.41
C ALA A 39 -36.11 -43.04 26.94
N VAL A 40 -35.52 -43.41 28.09
CA VAL A 40 -34.35 -42.73 28.65
C VAL A 40 -33.16 -42.83 27.70
N GLN A 41 -32.88 -44.02 27.15
CA GLN A 41 -31.79 -44.22 26.20
C GLN A 41 -31.98 -43.39 24.92
N LYS A 42 -33.22 -43.28 24.43
CA LYS A 42 -33.56 -42.43 23.28
C LYS A 42 -33.37 -40.94 23.59
N SER A 43 -33.73 -40.48 24.79
CA SER A 43 -33.46 -39.10 25.23
C SER A 43 -31.96 -38.82 25.26
N VAL A 44 -31.16 -39.73 25.84
CA VAL A 44 -29.71 -39.60 25.89
C VAL A 44 -29.11 -39.55 24.48
N SER A 45 -29.44 -40.51 23.61
CA SER A 45 -28.86 -40.58 22.26
C SER A 45 -29.21 -39.36 21.40
N THR A 46 -30.47 -38.91 21.42
CA THR A 46 -30.89 -37.69 20.70
C THR A 46 -30.23 -36.43 21.25
N SER A 47 -30.03 -36.34 22.57
CA SER A 47 -29.30 -35.21 23.18
C SER A 47 -27.80 -35.18 22.82
N GLN A 48 -27.18 -36.34 22.60
CA GLN A 48 -25.79 -36.42 22.11
C GLN A 48 -25.66 -35.98 20.65
N ILE A 49 -26.63 -36.32 19.81
CA ILE A 49 -26.71 -35.83 18.42
C ILE A 49 -26.83 -34.30 18.43
N LEU A 50 -27.74 -33.75 19.24
CA LEU A 50 -27.90 -32.32 19.42
C LEU A 50 -26.60 -31.64 19.90
N ARG A 51 -25.91 -32.23 20.88
CA ARG A 51 -24.62 -31.72 21.36
C ARG A 51 -23.59 -31.61 20.23
N ARG A 52 -23.49 -32.64 19.37
CA ARG A 52 -22.57 -32.64 18.23
C ARG A 52 -22.93 -31.55 17.21
N ALA A 53 -24.22 -31.36 16.95
CA ALA A 53 -24.71 -30.32 16.05
C ALA A 53 -24.51 -28.88 16.58
N CYS A 54 -24.38 -28.71 17.90
CA CYS A 54 -24.12 -27.42 18.56
C CYS A 54 -22.64 -27.15 18.90
N SER A 55 -21.69 -28.02 18.50
CA SER A 55 -20.27 -27.84 18.83
C SER A 55 -19.38 -27.94 17.58
N ILE A 56 -18.49 -26.95 17.43
CA ILE A 56 -17.44 -26.91 16.40
C ILE A 56 -16.45 -28.07 16.54
N GLU A 57 -16.27 -28.60 17.75
CA GLU A 57 -15.40 -29.77 17.99
C GLU A 57 -15.97 -31.04 17.35
N TRP A 58 -17.20 -30.98 16.85
CA TRP A 58 -17.93 -32.10 16.25
C TRP A 58 -18.52 -31.70 14.89
N SER A 59 -19.85 -31.59 14.78
CA SER A 59 -20.53 -31.36 13.50
C SER A 59 -21.19 -29.99 13.39
N GLY A 60 -21.07 -29.14 14.42
CA GLY A 60 -21.51 -27.75 14.35
C GLY A 60 -20.59 -26.93 13.45
N ASP A 61 -21.16 -25.91 12.81
CA ASP A 61 -20.47 -25.00 11.88
C ASP A 61 -20.50 -23.53 12.34
N GLY A 62 -21.21 -23.23 13.44
CA GLY A 62 -21.37 -21.87 13.95
C GLY A 62 -22.31 -20.98 13.13
N VAL A 63 -23.06 -21.53 12.16
CA VAL A 63 -24.00 -20.77 11.31
C VAL A 63 -25.37 -21.45 11.14
N THR A 64 -25.42 -22.77 11.29
CA THR A 64 -26.62 -23.58 11.13
C THR A 64 -27.34 -23.77 12.46
N ARG A 65 -28.66 -23.56 12.47
CA ARG A 65 -29.53 -23.77 13.64
C ARG A 65 -30.06 -25.22 13.62
N PRO A 66 -29.72 -26.07 14.59
CA PRO A 66 -30.08 -27.50 14.58
C PRO A 66 -31.51 -27.72 15.10
N TYR A 67 -32.51 -27.12 14.45
CA TYR A 67 -33.91 -27.20 14.89
C TYR A 67 -34.45 -28.64 14.86
N ALA A 68 -34.02 -29.45 13.88
CA ALA A 68 -34.44 -30.84 13.77
C ALA A 68 -33.97 -31.66 14.97
N GLU A 69 -32.67 -31.56 15.29
CA GLU A 69 -32.03 -32.23 16.42
C GLU A 69 -32.58 -31.70 17.75
N TYR A 70 -32.81 -30.39 17.86
CA TYR A 70 -33.39 -29.76 19.05
C TYR A 70 -34.80 -30.27 19.34
N ASN A 71 -35.67 -30.29 18.32
CA ASN A 71 -37.04 -30.77 18.45
C ASN A 71 -37.09 -32.27 18.76
N ALA A 72 -36.21 -33.06 18.14
CA ALA A 72 -36.09 -34.49 18.41
C ALA A 72 -35.67 -34.77 19.86
N ALA A 73 -34.63 -34.08 20.35
CA ALA A 73 -34.16 -34.22 21.73
C ALA A 73 -35.20 -33.75 22.75
N LYS A 74 -35.88 -32.63 22.50
CA LYS A 74 -36.94 -32.10 23.36
C LYS A 74 -38.13 -33.06 23.46
N LYS A 75 -38.55 -33.65 22.32
CA LYS A 75 -39.61 -34.66 22.29
C LYS A 75 -39.22 -35.93 23.06
N ALA A 76 -38.03 -36.47 22.80
CA ALA A 76 -37.54 -37.67 23.48
C ALA A 76 -37.39 -37.48 25.00
N TYR A 77 -36.90 -36.32 25.43
CA TYR A 77 -36.82 -35.96 26.85
C TYR A 77 -38.21 -35.86 27.50
N SER A 78 -39.16 -35.21 26.84
CA SER A 78 -40.55 -35.10 27.32
C SER A 78 -41.22 -36.48 27.45
N GLU A 79 -41.04 -37.36 26.47
CA GLU A 79 -41.53 -38.75 26.50
C GLU A 79 -40.91 -39.52 27.67
N ALA A 80 -39.59 -39.43 27.85
CA ALA A 80 -38.87 -40.11 28.92
C ALA A 80 -39.26 -39.59 30.32
N ILE A 81 -39.35 -38.27 30.52
CA ILE A 81 -39.76 -37.68 31.81
C ILE A 81 -41.18 -38.09 32.19
N LYS A 82 -42.12 -38.13 31.24
CA LYS A 82 -43.49 -38.57 31.50
C LYS A 82 -43.52 -40.00 32.04
N LEU A 83 -42.72 -40.89 31.47
CA LEU A 83 -42.63 -42.29 31.86
C LEU A 83 -41.84 -42.49 33.18
N VAL A 84 -40.72 -41.80 33.37
CA VAL A 84 -39.92 -41.88 34.60
C VAL A 84 -40.71 -41.38 35.82
N ASN A 85 -41.59 -40.40 35.63
CA ASN A 85 -42.40 -39.86 36.73
C ASN A 85 -43.43 -40.84 37.31
N THR A 86 -43.74 -41.95 36.61
CA THR A 86 -44.65 -42.99 37.11
C THR A 86 -43.98 -43.99 38.05
N LEU A 87 -42.66 -43.91 38.25
CA LEU A 87 -41.89 -44.80 39.13
C LEU A 87 -41.90 -44.35 40.61
N SER A 88 -41.76 -45.32 41.52
CA SER A 88 -41.50 -45.09 42.94
C SER A 88 -40.04 -44.71 43.24
N SER A 89 -39.81 -44.14 44.42
CA SER A 89 -38.70 -43.21 44.78
C SER A 89 -37.29 -43.57 44.29
N SER A 90 -36.67 -44.69 44.69
CA SER A 90 -35.22 -44.89 44.43
C SER A 90 -34.88 -45.12 42.95
N LYS A 91 -35.71 -45.88 42.21
CA LYS A 91 -35.52 -46.13 40.77
C LYS A 91 -35.78 -44.87 39.95
N LYS A 92 -36.75 -44.06 40.35
CA LYS A 92 -37.04 -42.77 39.72
C LYS A 92 -35.82 -41.85 39.73
N GLN A 93 -35.14 -41.74 40.86
CA GLN A 93 -33.99 -40.85 41.01
C GLN A 93 -32.80 -41.26 40.12
N ALA A 94 -32.56 -42.56 39.95
CA ALA A 94 -31.51 -43.06 39.05
C ALA A 94 -31.79 -42.72 37.56
N TYR A 95 -33.04 -42.78 37.11
CA TYR A 95 -33.40 -42.40 35.74
C TYR A 95 -33.43 -40.89 35.52
N LEU A 96 -33.85 -40.10 36.52
CA LEU A 96 -33.77 -38.64 36.46
C LEU A 96 -32.31 -38.18 36.31
N ALA A 97 -31.38 -38.76 37.06
CA ALA A 97 -29.95 -38.46 36.93
C ALA A 97 -29.40 -38.73 35.52
N LYS A 98 -29.92 -39.76 34.82
CA LYS A 98 -29.57 -40.03 33.41
C LYS A 98 -30.14 -38.98 32.44
N LEU A 99 -31.25 -38.34 32.79
CA LEU A 99 -31.92 -37.32 31.98
C LEU A 99 -31.36 -35.90 32.21
N ASP A 100 -30.58 -35.68 33.27
CA ASP A 100 -29.92 -34.39 33.54
C ASP A 100 -28.99 -33.97 32.38
N GLU A 101 -28.26 -34.93 31.78
CA GLU A 101 -27.44 -34.63 30.60
C GLU A 101 -28.31 -34.18 29.42
N SER A 102 -29.43 -34.85 29.16
CA SER A 102 -30.34 -34.46 28.09
C SER A 102 -30.91 -33.06 28.30
N GLN A 103 -31.32 -32.74 29.54
CA GLN A 103 -31.81 -31.41 29.88
C GLN A 103 -30.74 -30.34 29.70
N LEU A 104 -29.50 -30.62 30.11
CA LEU A 104 -28.37 -29.72 29.94
C LEU A 104 -28.06 -29.45 28.47
N GLN A 105 -28.04 -30.48 27.60
CA GLN A 105 -27.77 -30.28 26.18
C GLN A 105 -28.90 -29.51 25.49
N ILE A 106 -30.16 -29.77 25.85
CA ILE A 106 -31.31 -28.98 25.35
C ILE A 106 -31.15 -27.51 25.74
N LYS A 107 -30.79 -27.22 27.00
CA LYS A 107 -30.54 -25.84 27.47
C LYS A 107 -29.40 -25.17 26.71
N ARG A 108 -28.27 -25.86 26.50
CA ARG A 108 -27.13 -25.34 25.73
C ARG A 108 -27.49 -25.07 24.27
N ALA A 109 -28.29 -25.94 23.65
CA ALA A 109 -28.75 -25.75 22.28
C ALA A 109 -29.64 -24.52 22.11
N VAL A 110 -30.45 -24.15 23.13
CA VAL A 110 -31.20 -22.89 23.11
C VAL A 110 -30.24 -21.71 22.96
N TYR A 111 -29.21 -21.63 23.79
CA TYR A 111 -28.21 -20.56 23.70
C TYR A 111 -27.49 -20.53 22.35
N TYR A 112 -27.14 -21.69 21.80
CA TYR A 112 -26.52 -21.80 20.47
C TYR A 112 -27.46 -21.29 19.36
N ILE A 113 -28.73 -21.69 19.37
CA ILE A 113 -29.74 -21.26 18.39
C ILE A 113 -30.00 -19.75 18.50
N ASP A 114 -30.09 -19.23 19.73
CA ASP A 114 -30.30 -17.81 19.99
C ASP A 114 -29.12 -16.98 19.49
N ALA A 115 -27.89 -17.40 19.77
CA ALA A 115 -26.68 -16.75 19.29
C ALA A 115 -26.60 -16.67 17.77
N ILE A 116 -26.91 -17.76 17.06
CA ILE A 116 -26.95 -17.75 15.58
C ILE A 116 -28.08 -16.86 15.07
N SER A 117 -29.24 -16.88 15.72
CA SER A 117 -30.36 -16.02 15.36
C SER A 117 -30.02 -14.53 15.57
N ALA A 118 -29.24 -14.22 16.60
CA ALA A 118 -28.64 -12.91 16.82
C ALA A 118 -27.65 -12.54 15.71
N GLY A 119 -26.74 -13.44 15.37
CA GLY A 119 -25.76 -13.25 14.29
C GLY A 119 -26.42 -12.95 12.94
N LYS A 120 -27.52 -13.64 12.60
CA LYS A 120 -28.29 -13.35 11.39
C LYS A 120 -28.93 -11.97 11.37
N LYS A 121 -29.31 -11.42 12.53
CA LYS A 121 -29.82 -10.03 12.61
C LYS A 121 -28.71 -9.01 12.38
N ILE A 122 -27.52 -9.25 12.95
CA ILE A 122 -26.33 -8.42 12.68
C ILE A 122 -26.02 -8.44 11.18
N GLU A 123 -25.99 -9.62 10.56
CA GLU A 123 -25.69 -9.76 9.13
C GLU A 123 -26.73 -9.03 8.25
N ALA A 124 -28.01 -9.11 8.58
CA ALA A 124 -29.05 -8.35 7.86
C ALA A 124 -28.84 -6.83 7.96
N LYS A 125 -28.46 -6.31 9.13
CA LYS A 125 -28.17 -4.87 9.32
C LYS A 125 -26.88 -4.45 8.62
N LYS A 126 -25.86 -5.31 8.60
CA LYS A 126 -24.62 -5.10 7.87
C LYS A 126 -24.89 -5.02 6.36
N GLN A 127 -25.65 -5.96 5.80
CA GLN A 127 -26.02 -5.95 4.38
C GLN A 127 -26.82 -4.70 4.01
N PHE A 128 -27.74 -4.27 4.88
CA PHE A 128 -28.46 -3.01 4.67
C PHE A 128 -27.51 -1.81 4.66
N LEU A 129 -26.59 -1.71 5.62
CA LEU A 129 -25.58 -0.65 5.61
C LEU A 129 -24.73 -0.69 4.34
N GLN A 130 -24.26 -1.87 3.91
CA GLN A 130 -23.51 -2.03 2.66
C GLN A 130 -24.28 -1.50 1.45
N SER A 131 -25.58 -1.79 1.34
CA SER A 131 -26.43 -1.25 0.27
C SER A 131 -26.55 0.28 0.29
N GLN A 132 -26.41 0.92 1.46
CA GLN A 132 -26.35 2.38 1.55
C GLN A 132 -24.98 2.91 1.10
N LEU A 133 -23.89 2.22 1.42
CA LEU A 133 -22.54 2.62 1.00
C LEU A 133 -22.33 2.49 -0.51
N GLU A 134 -23.00 1.54 -1.16
CA GLU A 134 -22.98 1.38 -2.62
C GLU A 134 -23.53 2.61 -3.36
N GLN A 135 -24.38 3.41 -2.71
CA GLN A 135 -24.87 4.67 -3.27
C GLN A 135 -23.79 5.78 -3.25
N GLY A 136 -22.72 5.59 -2.46
CA GLY A 136 -21.62 6.53 -2.36
C GLY A 136 -21.96 7.86 -1.68
N ILE A 137 -23.12 7.97 -1.00
CA ILE A 137 -23.59 9.20 -0.35
C ILE A 137 -23.75 8.98 1.15
N LEU A 138 -23.20 9.90 1.95
CA LEU A 138 -23.36 9.88 3.41
C LEU A 138 -24.69 10.53 3.84
N SER A 139 -25.79 9.89 3.44
CA SER A 139 -27.15 10.37 3.71
C SER A 139 -27.58 10.15 5.17
N SER A 140 -28.69 10.76 5.58
CA SER A 140 -29.33 10.48 6.87
C SER A 140 -29.73 9.00 7.02
N GLU A 141 -30.09 8.30 5.93
CA GLU A 141 -30.38 6.87 5.97
C GLU A 141 -29.10 6.05 6.18
N THR A 142 -27.98 6.47 5.59
CA THR A 142 -26.66 5.85 5.82
C THR A 142 -26.25 5.97 7.30
N VAL A 143 -26.38 7.16 7.89
CA VAL A 143 -26.10 7.40 9.32
C VAL A 143 -27.03 6.57 10.22
N LYS A 144 -28.32 6.49 9.88
CA LYS A 144 -29.29 5.66 10.60
C LYS A 144 -28.93 4.17 10.53
N ALA A 145 -28.62 3.65 9.34
CA ALA A 145 -28.20 2.26 9.15
C ALA A 145 -26.94 1.92 9.97
N TYR A 146 -25.98 2.84 10.04
CA TYR A 146 -24.80 2.72 10.89
C TYR A 146 -25.16 2.58 12.38
N HIS A 147 -26.06 3.42 12.89
CA HIS A 147 -26.49 3.34 14.30
C HIS A 147 -27.30 2.09 14.61
N GLU A 148 -28.16 1.65 13.69
CA GLU A 148 -28.90 0.40 13.82
C GLU A 148 -27.97 -0.82 13.88
N LEU A 149 -26.94 -0.86 13.02
CA LEU A 149 -25.91 -1.90 13.07
C LEU A 149 -25.13 -1.85 14.39
N SER A 150 -24.66 -0.66 14.78
CA SER A 150 -23.92 -0.45 16.04
C SER A 150 -24.70 -0.92 17.26
N TYR A 151 -26.00 -0.59 17.31
CA TYR A 151 -26.90 -1.02 18.36
C TYR A 151 -27.09 -2.53 18.36
N GLU A 152 -27.31 -3.15 17.19
CA GLU A 152 -27.53 -4.60 17.08
C GLU A 152 -26.28 -5.38 17.48
N ILE A 153 -25.08 -4.95 17.05
CA ILE A 153 -23.80 -5.55 17.48
C ILE A 153 -23.68 -5.53 19.01
N LYS A 154 -23.95 -4.38 19.65
CA LYS A 154 -23.86 -4.22 21.10
C LYS A 154 -24.91 -5.06 21.83
N LYS A 155 -26.16 -5.04 21.35
CA LYS A 155 -27.29 -5.75 21.94
C LYS A 155 -27.08 -7.27 21.91
N GLN A 156 -26.65 -7.80 20.78
CA GLN A 156 -26.56 -9.24 20.55
C GLN A 156 -25.28 -9.86 21.11
N ALA A 157 -24.29 -9.05 21.50
CA ALA A 157 -23.06 -9.54 22.15
C ALA A 157 -23.34 -10.39 23.41
N ALA A 158 -24.36 -10.02 24.20
CA ALA A 158 -24.73 -10.74 25.41
C ALA A 158 -25.29 -12.15 25.17
N LEU A 159 -25.79 -12.44 23.95
CA LEU A 159 -26.30 -13.77 23.60
C LEU A 159 -25.19 -14.76 23.20
N LEU A 160 -23.96 -14.27 22.97
CA LEU A 160 -22.81 -15.13 22.67
C LEU A 160 -22.22 -15.77 23.93
N ASP A 161 -22.27 -15.09 25.08
CA ASP A 161 -21.62 -15.55 26.32
C ASP A 161 -22.18 -16.88 26.87
N PRO A 162 -23.51 -17.13 26.85
CA PRO A 162 -24.08 -18.38 27.33
C PRO A 162 -23.80 -19.61 26.44
N VAL A 163 -23.26 -19.42 25.22
CA VAL A 163 -22.96 -20.52 24.30
C VAL A 163 -21.81 -21.36 24.87
N TYR A 164 -22.06 -22.67 24.95
CA TYR A 164 -21.07 -23.60 25.47
C TYR A 164 -19.94 -23.88 24.47
N GLY A 165 -18.70 -23.90 24.95
CA GLY A 165 -17.50 -24.09 24.14
C GLY A 165 -16.88 -22.76 23.68
N ARG A 166 -15.57 -22.59 23.91
CA ARG A 166 -14.85 -21.38 23.47
C ARG A 166 -14.72 -21.32 21.95
N THR A 167 -14.31 -22.42 21.34
CA THR A 167 -14.18 -22.60 19.89
C THR A 167 -15.50 -22.32 19.16
N THR A 168 -16.62 -22.80 19.70
CA THR A 168 -17.96 -22.51 19.17
C THR A 168 -18.31 -21.03 19.22
N ARG A 169 -18.05 -20.35 20.35
CA ARG A 169 -18.28 -18.90 20.48
C ARG A 169 -17.44 -18.09 19.49
N GLU A 170 -16.16 -18.45 19.36
CA GLU A 170 -15.24 -17.79 18.43
C GLU A 170 -15.67 -17.99 16.97
N ALA A 171 -16.11 -19.19 16.58
CA ALA A 171 -16.62 -19.44 15.24
C ALA A 171 -17.88 -18.61 14.91
N ILE A 172 -18.86 -18.56 15.82
CA ILE A 172 -20.07 -17.72 15.63
C ILE A 172 -19.68 -16.24 15.52
N ARG A 173 -18.74 -15.76 16.35
CA ARG A 173 -18.24 -14.38 16.30
C ARG A 173 -17.57 -14.07 14.94
N ALA A 174 -16.70 -14.94 14.47
CA ALA A 174 -16.02 -14.78 13.18
C ALA A 174 -17.02 -14.71 12.02
N ASN A 175 -18.05 -15.56 12.04
CA ASN A 175 -19.04 -15.62 10.95
C ASN A 175 -19.94 -14.39 10.85
N PHE A 176 -20.29 -13.74 11.96
CA PHE A 176 -21.33 -12.69 11.95
C PHE A 176 -20.88 -11.34 12.49
N LYS A 177 -19.96 -11.30 13.45
CA LYS A 177 -19.67 -10.10 14.22
C LYS A 177 -18.44 -9.36 13.71
N GLU A 178 -17.36 -10.06 13.42
CA GLU A 178 -16.08 -9.42 13.07
C GLU A 178 -16.17 -8.54 11.82
N SER A 179 -16.78 -9.05 10.75
CA SER A 179 -16.96 -8.26 9.52
C SER A 179 -17.95 -7.10 9.68
N ALA A 180 -18.91 -7.22 10.60
CA ALA A 180 -19.87 -6.15 10.91
C ALA A 180 -19.25 -5.06 11.80
N GLU A 181 -18.42 -5.46 12.76
CA GLU A 181 -17.58 -4.54 13.54
C GLU A 181 -16.63 -3.81 12.59
N ALA A 182 -15.84 -4.51 11.77
CA ALA A 182 -14.92 -3.86 10.83
C ALA A 182 -15.60 -2.80 9.95
N LEU A 183 -16.76 -3.11 9.36
CA LEU A 183 -17.53 -2.15 8.56
C LEU A 183 -18.00 -0.93 9.37
N ARG A 184 -18.47 -1.15 10.61
CA ARG A 184 -18.84 -0.05 11.50
C ARG A 184 -17.61 0.79 11.86
N ASP A 185 -16.51 0.16 12.28
CA ASP A 185 -15.29 0.84 12.71
C ASP A 185 -14.75 1.76 11.62
N GLU A 186 -14.76 1.26 10.38
CA GLU A 186 -14.35 2.00 9.19
C GLU A 186 -15.13 3.33 9.03
N LEU A 187 -16.44 3.34 9.26
CA LEU A 187 -17.30 4.51 9.05
C LEU A 187 -17.38 5.47 10.25
N SER A 188 -16.82 5.07 11.40
CA SER A 188 -17.02 5.77 12.68
C SER A 188 -16.68 7.26 12.61
N TYR A 189 -15.58 7.62 11.92
CA TYR A 189 -15.18 9.01 11.75
C TYR A 189 -16.08 9.78 10.79
N SER A 190 -16.36 9.22 9.61
CA SER A 190 -17.27 9.82 8.63
C SER A 190 -18.63 10.16 9.26
N VAL A 191 -19.20 9.21 10.01
CA VAL A 191 -20.48 9.42 10.71
C VAL A 191 -20.35 10.45 11.83
N THR A 192 -19.26 10.43 12.60
CA THR A 192 -19.02 11.43 13.66
C THR A 192 -18.97 12.84 13.09
N VAL A 193 -18.25 13.05 12.00
CA VAL A 193 -18.15 14.36 11.33
C VAL A 193 -19.51 14.77 10.77
N LYS A 194 -20.25 13.85 10.13
CA LYS A 194 -21.59 14.16 9.61
C LYS A 194 -22.55 14.61 10.71
N MET A 195 -22.59 13.88 11.82
CA MET A 195 -23.44 14.24 12.97
C MET A 195 -23.05 15.59 13.56
N ALA A 196 -21.75 15.89 13.63
CA ALA A 196 -21.28 17.17 14.14
C ALA A 196 -21.64 18.32 13.17
N LEU A 197 -21.56 18.12 11.86
CA LEU A 197 -22.01 19.08 10.85
C LEU A 197 -23.51 19.40 10.99
N ASP A 198 -24.33 18.35 11.07
CA ASP A 198 -25.79 18.50 11.26
C ASP A 198 -26.10 19.28 12.55
N GLN A 199 -25.36 18.98 13.62
CA GLN A 199 -25.53 19.67 14.90
C GLN A 199 -25.06 21.13 14.86
N VAL A 200 -23.94 21.44 14.18
CA VAL A 200 -23.47 22.82 13.98
C VAL A 200 -24.54 23.62 13.22
N SER A 201 -25.04 23.09 12.10
CA SER A 201 -26.08 23.74 11.29
C SER A 201 -27.34 24.04 12.12
N ALA A 202 -27.83 23.05 12.88
CA ALA A 202 -29.01 23.21 13.72
C ALA A 202 -28.81 24.17 14.91
N SER A 203 -27.60 24.22 15.48
CA SER A 203 -27.27 25.07 16.64
C SER A 203 -26.96 26.51 16.25
N LEU A 204 -26.41 26.76 15.05
CA LEU A 204 -26.23 28.10 14.49
C LEU A 204 -27.58 28.82 14.36
N ALA A 205 -28.59 28.15 13.80
CA ALA A 205 -29.95 28.69 13.68
C ALA A 205 -30.62 29.04 15.04
N LYS A 206 -30.11 28.48 16.15
CA LYS A 206 -30.64 28.67 17.51
C LYS A 206 -29.76 29.57 18.38
N GLY A 207 -28.64 30.09 17.87
CA GLY A 207 -27.68 30.88 18.66
C GLY A 207 -26.98 30.10 19.79
N GLN A 208 -26.85 28.78 19.66
CA GLN A 208 -26.29 27.90 20.70
C GLN A 208 -24.76 27.82 20.61
N ASN A 209 -24.08 28.93 20.89
CA ASN A 209 -22.64 29.12 20.67
C ASN A 209 -21.74 28.02 21.29
N ASP A 210 -22.00 27.61 22.53
CA ASP A 210 -21.19 26.56 23.18
C ASP A 210 -21.29 25.22 22.46
N THR A 211 -22.46 24.91 21.91
CA THR A 211 -22.68 23.67 21.13
C THR A 211 -22.00 23.78 19.78
N VAL A 212 -22.12 24.93 19.11
CA VAL A 212 -21.43 25.20 17.84
C VAL A 212 -19.92 25.01 18.00
N LEU A 213 -19.30 25.64 19.00
CA LEU A 213 -17.86 25.54 19.23
C LEU A 213 -17.42 24.08 19.48
N LYS A 214 -18.15 23.37 20.35
CA LYS A 214 -17.84 21.98 20.71
C LYS A 214 -17.89 21.05 19.49
N GLU A 215 -18.95 21.13 18.70
CA GLU A 215 -19.13 20.25 17.54
C GLU A 215 -18.21 20.65 16.38
N ALA A 216 -17.94 21.94 16.21
CA ALA A 216 -16.97 22.41 15.23
C ALA A 216 -15.54 21.90 15.51
N LYS A 217 -15.11 21.88 16.77
CA LYS A 217 -13.83 21.25 17.15
C LYS A 217 -13.80 19.76 16.80
N LYS A 218 -14.90 19.03 17.01
CA LYS A 218 -14.96 17.61 16.60
C LYS A 218 -14.85 17.43 15.09
N ILE A 219 -15.48 18.29 14.29
CA ILE A 219 -15.33 18.28 12.83
C ILE A 219 -13.84 18.43 12.50
N LEU A 220 -13.19 19.46 13.03
CA LEU A 220 -11.77 19.73 12.80
C LEU A 220 -10.84 18.61 13.30
N MET A 221 -11.22 17.85 14.33
CA MET A 221 -10.42 16.72 14.81
C MET A 221 -10.44 15.49 13.88
N PHE A 222 -11.50 15.33 13.08
CA PHE A 222 -11.74 14.07 12.36
C PHE A 222 -11.90 14.23 10.84
N LEU A 223 -12.19 15.42 10.33
CA LEU A 223 -12.49 15.66 8.92
C LEU A 223 -11.29 15.29 8.02
N GLU A 224 -10.14 15.93 8.20
CA GLU A 224 -8.98 15.73 7.30
C GLU A 224 -8.32 14.36 7.42
N VAL A 225 -8.60 13.64 8.52
CA VAL A 225 -8.11 12.29 8.80
C VAL A 225 -9.16 11.19 8.50
N THR A 226 -10.31 11.55 7.93
CA THR A 226 -11.34 10.58 7.53
C THR A 226 -10.79 9.62 6.48
N PRO A 227 -10.81 8.28 6.67
CA PRO A 227 -10.16 7.36 5.75
C PRO A 227 -10.84 7.28 4.37
N GLN A 228 -12.17 7.40 4.31
CA GLN A 228 -12.91 7.29 3.05
C GLN A 228 -12.84 8.60 2.26
N GLU A 229 -12.02 8.65 1.21
CA GLU A 229 -11.80 9.87 0.43
C GLU A 229 -13.09 10.45 -0.17
N THR A 230 -14.02 9.60 -0.63
CA THR A 230 -15.33 10.03 -1.15
C THR A 230 -16.15 10.78 -0.08
N TYR A 231 -16.24 10.23 1.13
CA TYR A 231 -16.99 10.87 2.22
C TYR A 231 -16.25 12.08 2.78
N LYS A 232 -14.92 12.03 2.90
CA LYS A 232 -14.10 13.19 3.27
C LYS A 232 -14.40 14.39 2.37
N LYS A 233 -14.46 14.20 1.05
CA LYS A 233 -14.80 15.27 0.09
C LYS A 233 -16.21 15.83 0.29
N GLN A 234 -17.21 14.97 0.52
CA GLN A 234 -18.59 15.40 0.80
C GLN A 234 -18.65 16.23 2.10
N LEU A 235 -18.10 15.68 3.18
CA LEU A 235 -18.05 16.31 4.49
C LEU A 235 -17.28 17.63 4.47
N ARG A 236 -16.19 17.71 3.68
CA ARG A 236 -15.43 18.95 3.49
C ARG A 236 -16.26 20.00 2.79
N THR A 237 -17.02 19.62 1.77
CA THR A 237 -17.92 20.54 1.06
C THR A 237 -18.98 21.12 2.01
N GLU A 238 -19.58 20.27 2.85
CA GLU A 238 -20.53 20.72 3.89
C GLU A 238 -19.85 21.62 4.92
N TRP A 239 -18.65 21.28 5.38
CA TRP A 239 -17.90 22.10 6.34
C TRP A 239 -17.51 23.46 5.78
N ASP A 240 -17.02 23.52 4.55
CA ASP A 240 -16.63 24.76 3.89
C ASP A 240 -17.82 25.72 3.72
N ALA A 241 -19.03 25.20 3.55
CA ALA A 241 -20.26 26.00 3.53
C ALA A 241 -20.64 26.57 4.91
N LEU A 242 -20.39 25.83 6.00
CA LEU A 242 -20.80 26.22 7.36
C LEU A 242 -19.76 27.04 8.12
N LYS A 243 -18.47 26.79 7.92
CA LYS A 243 -17.39 27.32 8.78
C LYS A 243 -17.32 28.86 8.79
N GLY A 244 -17.77 29.51 7.71
CA GLY A 244 -17.83 30.96 7.60
C GLY A 244 -18.93 31.62 8.45
N GLU A 245 -19.96 30.87 8.83
CA GLU A 245 -21.07 31.35 9.66
C GLU A 245 -20.73 31.36 11.15
N ILE A 246 -19.63 30.71 11.55
CA ILE A 246 -19.18 30.64 12.94
C ILE A 246 -18.52 31.97 13.32
N SER A 247 -19.14 32.70 14.24
CA SER A 247 -18.64 33.99 14.75
C SER A 247 -17.20 33.90 15.28
N GLU A 248 -16.39 34.90 14.98
CA GLU A 248 -15.02 34.99 15.49
C GLU A 248 -14.97 35.07 17.03
N SER A 249 -16.00 35.63 17.66
CA SER A 249 -16.08 35.80 19.12
C SER A 249 -16.18 34.48 19.89
N ILE A 250 -16.55 33.38 19.24
CA ILE A 250 -16.69 32.07 19.89
C ILE A 250 -15.52 31.13 19.60
N LYS A 251 -14.59 31.49 18.70
CA LYS A 251 -13.44 30.66 18.34
C LYS A 251 -12.34 30.83 19.38
N ASP A 252 -12.18 29.83 20.25
CA ASP A 252 -11.08 29.79 21.20
C ASP A 252 -9.76 29.32 20.57
N ALA A 253 -8.68 29.31 21.35
CA ALA A 253 -7.35 28.94 20.87
C ALA A 253 -7.30 27.52 20.26
N GLU A 254 -7.94 26.54 20.92
CA GLU A 254 -7.96 25.16 20.43
C GLU A 254 -8.71 25.04 19.10
N TYR A 255 -9.81 25.78 18.91
CA TYR A 255 -10.47 25.85 17.61
C TYR A 255 -9.51 26.40 16.53
N LYS A 256 -8.80 27.49 16.84
CA LYS A 256 -7.90 28.16 15.90
C LYS A 256 -6.74 27.27 15.49
N ASP A 257 -6.13 26.58 16.45
CA ASP A 257 -5.03 25.65 16.22
C ASP A 257 -5.47 24.45 15.37
N LEU A 258 -6.65 23.87 15.68
CA LEU A 258 -7.24 22.79 14.88
C LEU A 258 -7.58 23.27 13.46
N SER A 259 -8.15 24.47 13.31
CA SER A 259 -8.48 25.04 12.00
C SER A 259 -7.23 25.22 11.17
N LEU A 260 -6.18 25.81 11.76
CA LEU A 260 -4.89 26.00 11.10
C LEU A 260 -4.25 24.66 10.70
N LEU A 261 -4.29 23.65 11.57
CA LEU A 261 -3.78 22.32 11.25
C LEU A 261 -4.52 21.69 10.06
N ASN A 262 -5.86 21.78 10.00
CA ASN A 262 -6.62 21.27 8.86
C ASN A 262 -6.23 21.99 7.56
N ASP A 263 -6.12 23.32 7.60
CA ASP A 263 -5.72 24.11 6.42
C ASP A 263 -4.30 23.74 5.96
N GLN A 264 -3.34 23.57 6.89
CA GLN A 264 -1.96 23.18 6.58
C GLN A 264 -1.86 21.75 6.04
N VAL A 265 -2.60 20.79 6.59
CA VAL A 265 -2.64 19.42 6.06
C VAL A 265 -3.24 19.39 4.66
N ARG A 266 -4.25 20.22 4.39
CA ARG A 266 -4.81 20.38 3.04
C ARG A 266 -3.79 20.98 2.09
N GLU A 267 -3.12 22.06 2.48
CA GLU A 267 -2.10 22.71 1.65
C GLU A 267 -0.92 21.77 1.37
N LEU A 268 -0.46 21.00 2.35
CA LEU A 268 0.54 19.94 2.15
C LEU A 268 0.09 18.93 1.09
N ARG A 269 -1.16 18.45 1.14
CA ARG A 269 -1.70 17.51 0.14
C ARG A 269 -1.78 18.09 -1.27
N GLU A 270 -1.95 19.40 -1.41
CA GLU A 270 -2.00 20.08 -2.71
C GLU A 270 -0.60 20.29 -3.31
N LEU A 271 0.37 20.64 -2.45
CA LEU A 271 1.75 20.93 -2.85
C LEU A 271 2.62 19.69 -3.00
N VAL A 272 2.39 18.66 -2.19
CA VAL A 272 3.18 17.42 -2.18
C VAL A 272 2.55 16.39 -3.12
N LYS A 273 3.32 15.98 -4.13
CA LYS A 273 2.95 14.92 -5.10
C LYS A 273 4.14 13.98 -5.32
N PRO A 274 3.97 12.84 -6.01
CA PRO A 274 5.09 11.97 -6.39
C PRO A 274 6.24 12.76 -7.02
N GLY A 275 7.36 12.88 -6.30
CA GLY A 275 8.56 13.59 -6.78
C GLY A 275 8.42 15.11 -6.94
N VAL A 276 7.39 15.74 -6.35
CA VAL A 276 7.15 17.19 -6.42
C VAL A 276 6.88 17.76 -5.02
N SER A 277 7.55 18.86 -4.69
CA SER A 277 7.40 19.63 -3.46
C SER A 277 7.17 21.12 -3.78
N ASP A 278 7.27 21.99 -2.78
CA ASP A 278 7.18 23.45 -2.93
C ASP A 278 8.01 24.13 -1.82
N ALA A 279 8.49 25.36 -2.06
CA ALA A 279 9.25 26.15 -1.10
C ALA A 279 8.54 26.36 0.25
N LYS A 280 7.20 26.30 0.28
CA LYS A 280 6.39 26.42 1.50
C LYS A 280 6.32 25.14 2.32
N VAL A 281 6.51 23.97 1.69
CA VAL A 281 6.31 22.65 2.32
C VAL A 281 7.09 22.48 3.63
N PRO A 282 8.37 22.88 3.75
CA PRO A 282 9.13 22.71 4.99
C PRO A 282 8.50 23.44 6.19
N ALA A 283 8.10 24.70 5.99
CA ALA A 283 7.48 25.49 7.05
C ALA A 283 6.08 24.98 7.41
N LEU A 284 5.31 24.54 6.40
CA LEU A 284 4.00 23.91 6.60
C LEU A 284 4.13 22.60 7.39
N TYR A 285 5.09 21.76 7.03
CA TYR A 285 5.38 20.49 7.70
C TYR A 285 5.73 20.71 9.18
N ASP A 286 6.70 21.58 9.46
CA ASP A 286 7.13 21.84 10.85
C ASP A 286 5.98 22.39 11.71
N SER A 287 5.17 23.29 11.16
CA SER A 287 3.99 23.83 11.85
C SER A 287 2.92 22.76 12.06
N ALA A 288 2.57 21.98 11.03
CA ALA A 288 1.54 20.94 11.12
C ALA A 288 1.94 19.84 12.12
N VAL A 289 3.22 19.42 12.11
CA VAL A 289 3.75 18.48 13.10
C VAL A 289 3.61 19.06 14.50
N ARG A 290 4.04 20.30 14.76
CA ARG A 290 3.88 20.93 16.08
C ARG A 290 2.41 20.95 16.53
N LEU A 291 1.50 21.47 15.70
CA LEU A 291 0.07 21.58 16.03
C LEU A 291 -0.55 20.19 16.29
N SER A 292 -0.19 19.18 15.48
CA SER A 292 -0.67 17.81 15.70
C SER A 292 -0.26 17.24 17.06
N GLN A 293 0.92 17.63 17.58
CA GLN A 293 1.41 17.16 18.87
C GLN A 293 0.65 17.78 20.05
N GLU A 294 0.05 18.95 19.86
CA GLU A 294 -0.72 19.69 20.86
C GLU A 294 -2.17 19.19 21.02
N ILE A 295 -2.63 18.33 20.09
CA ILE A 295 -3.96 17.70 20.17
C ILE A 295 -4.07 16.82 21.42
N LYS A 296 -5.05 17.13 22.27
CA LYS A 296 -5.31 16.40 23.52
C LYS A 296 -5.84 14.98 23.31
N ASN A 297 -6.63 14.76 22.25
CA ASN A 297 -7.20 13.44 21.95
C ASN A 297 -6.15 12.52 21.31
N PRO A 298 -5.77 11.39 21.96
CA PRO A 298 -4.68 10.55 21.46
C PRO A 298 -4.92 9.95 20.08
N ALA A 299 -6.17 9.54 19.79
CA ALA A 299 -6.52 8.95 18.50
C ALA A 299 -6.39 9.98 17.37
N SER A 300 -6.96 11.18 17.55
CA SER A 300 -6.89 12.26 16.56
C SER A 300 -5.45 12.72 16.34
N LYS A 301 -4.68 12.86 17.43
CA LYS A 301 -3.24 13.18 17.39
C LYS A 301 -2.46 12.17 16.53
N GLN A 302 -2.66 10.88 16.76
CA GLN A 302 -1.99 9.83 15.99
C GLN A 302 -2.42 9.89 14.51
N MET A 303 -3.71 10.04 14.25
CA MET A 303 -4.22 10.11 12.87
C MET A 303 -3.68 11.32 12.09
N PHE A 304 -3.55 12.49 12.71
CA PHE A 304 -2.92 13.65 12.07
C PHE A 304 -1.43 13.42 11.84
N THR A 305 -0.73 12.82 12.81
CA THR A 305 0.68 12.43 12.65
C THR A 305 0.86 11.49 11.45
N ASP A 306 -0.01 10.48 11.33
CA ASP A 306 0.01 9.54 10.21
C ASP A 306 -0.38 10.19 8.89
N ALA A 307 -1.38 11.08 8.89
CA ALA A 307 -1.80 11.82 7.70
C ALA A 307 -0.64 12.68 7.15
N ILE A 308 -0.01 13.51 8.00
CA ILE A 308 1.13 14.34 7.61
C ILE A 308 2.27 13.47 7.06
N LYS A 309 2.61 12.38 7.76
CA LYS A 309 3.65 11.45 7.33
C LYS A 309 3.33 10.81 5.97
N ASN A 310 2.07 10.42 5.76
CA ASN A 310 1.63 9.81 4.51
C ASN A 310 1.67 10.81 3.35
N GLU A 311 1.32 12.08 3.57
CA GLU A 311 1.48 13.11 2.53
C GLU A 311 2.96 13.28 2.16
N MET A 312 3.83 13.46 3.15
CA MET A 312 5.27 13.64 2.91
C MET A 312 5.95 12.42 2.27
N LYS A 313 5.44 11.21 2.50
CA LYS A 313 5.95 9.99 1.88
C LYS A 313 5.83 10.02 0.35
N GLN A 314 4.88 10.77 -0.20
CA GLN A 314 4.74 10.88 -1.66
C GLN A 314 5.98 11.53 -2.32
N LEU A 315 6.78 12.31 -1.58
CA LEU A 315 8.04 12.86 -2.11
C LEU A 315 9.06 11.78 -2.51
N GLN A 316 8.95 10.58 -1.94
CA GLN A 316 9.81 9.45 -2.27
C GLN A 316 9.32 8.76 -3.54
N VAL A 317 10.13 8.81 -4.59
CA VAL A 317 9.88 8.10 -5.85
C VAL A 317 10.61 6.75 -5.82
N PRO A 318 9.96 5.63 -6.21
CA PRO A 318 10.62 4.34 -6.34
C PRO A 318 11.85 4.39 -7.24
N ILE A 319 12.90 3.62 -6.89
CA ILE A 319 14.17 3.60 -7.63
C ILE A 319 13.97 3.22 -9.11
N GLU A 320 13.09 2.26 -9.39
CA GLU A 320 12.77 1.87 -10.77
C GLU A 320 12.21 3.04 -11.60
N GLU A 321 11.34 3.87 -11.00
CA GLU A 321 10.73 5.03 -11.67
C GLU A 321 11.75 6.17 -11.85
N LEU A 322 12.63 6.39 -10.87
CA LEU A 322 13.75 7.34 -10.99
C LEU A 322 14.71 6.96 -12.12
N LYS A 323 15.13 5.69 -12.17
CA LYS A 323 15.98 5.20 -13.26
C LYS A 323 15.24 5.30 -14.59
N HIS A 324 13.94 5.03 -14.63
CA HIS A 324 13.17 5.11 -15.86
C HIS A 324 13.12 6.56 -16.38
N LEU A 325 12.94 7.53 -15.48
CA LEU A 325 12.95 8.95 -15.83
C LEU A 325 14.31 9.41 -16.34
N LEU A 326 15.40 9.04 -15.66
CA LEU A 326 16.78 9.30 -16.12
C LEU A 326 17.04 8.69 -17.50
N THR A 327 16.67 7.41 -17.70
CA THR A 327 16.91 6.68 -18.94
C THR A 327 16.11 7.27 -20.10
N THR A 328 14.81 7.51 -19.91
CA THR A 328 13.93 7.98 -20.99
C THR A 328 14.23 9.42 -21.39
N LYS A 329 14.49 10.34 -20.43
CA LYS A 329 14.88 11.71 -20.75
C LYS A 329 16.26 11.77 -21.42
N ALA A 330 17.23 10.96 -20.98
CA ALA A 330 18.54 10.87 -21.63
C ALA A 330 18.42 10.37 -23.07
N ALA A 331 17.69 9.27 -23.29
CA ALA A 331 17.48 8.71 -24.61
C ALA A 331 16.73 9.66 -25.55
N ALA A 332 15.72 10.39 -25.05
CA ALA A 332 15.02 11.42 -25.82
C ALA A 332 15.95 12.57 -26.25
N ALA A 333 16.94 12.91 -25.42
CA ALA A 333 17.98 13.89 -25.72
C ALA A 333 19.12 13.35 -26.61
N GLY A 334 19.08 12.06 -26.98
CA GLY A 334 20.14 11.39 -27.74
C GLY A 334 21.44 11.19 -26.95
N ILE A 335 21.36 11.20 -25.61
CA ILE A 335 22.48 10.96 -24.70
C ILE A 335 22.43 9.49 -24.25
N PRO A 336 23.55 8.75 -24.27
CA PRO A 336 23.64 7.44 -23.67
C PRO A 336 23.07 7.41 -22.24
N PRO A 337 22.00 6.67 -21.97
CA PRO A 337 21.41 6.59 -20.63
C PRO A 337 22.37 6.12 -19.54
N GLU A 338 23.39 5.32 -19.90
CA GLU A 338 24.49 4.93 -19.02
C GLU A 338 25.15 6.14 -18.35
N LEU A 339 25.39 7.21 -19.13
CA LEU A 339 26.07 8.42 -18.68
C LEU A 339 25.23 9.19 -17.66
N VAL A 340 23.97 9.45 -17.99
CA VAL A 340 23.08 10.25 -17.12
C VAL A 340 22.82 9.54 -15.80
N LYS A 341 22.62 8.22 -15.83
CA LYS A 341 22.48 7.42 -14.59
C LYS A 341 23.77 7.38 -13.78
N ALA A 342 24.94 7.27 -14.42
CA ALA A 342 26.23 7.28 -13.73
C ALA A 342 26.54 8.66 -13.12
N ILE A 343 26.21 9.75 -13.82
CA ILE A 343 26.29 11.12 -13.31
C ILE A 343 25.40 11.27 -12.08
N ALA A 344 24.13 10.85 -12.14
CA ALA A 344 23.22 10.91 -10.99
C ALA A 344 23.78 10.16 -9.76
N ILE A 345 24.42 8.99 -9.94
CA ILE A 345 25.08 8.27 -8.84
C ILE A 345 26.29 9.05 -8.31
N THR A 346 27.11 9.62 -9.20
CA THR A 346 28.30 10.39 -8.80
C THR A 346 27.92 11.66 -8.03
N GLU A 347 26.86 12.35 -8.46
CA GLU A 347 26.33 13.56 -7.81
C GLU A 347 25.66 13.24 -6.49
N ASN A 348 24.81 12.22 -6.50
CA ASN A 348 23.95 11.88 -5.39
C ASN A 348 23.70 10.38 -5.37
N GLY A 349 24.61 9.64 -4.73
CA GLY A 349 24.52 8.20 -4.62
C GLY A 349 23.24 7.68 -3.95
N ALA A 350 22.42 8.54 -3.33
CA ALA A 350 21.12 8.18 -2.76
C ALA A 350 19.93 8.40 -3.71
N PHE A 351 20.14 9.04 -4.88
CA PHE A 351 19.07 9.52 -5.77
C PHE A 351 18.05 10.41 -5.06
N GLN A 352 18.53 11.22 -4.11
CA GLN A 352 17.66 12.01 -3.25
C GLN A 352 17.33 13.38 -3.87
N GLN A 353 16.06 13.61 -4.22
CA GLN A 353 15.61 14.95 -4.60
C GLN A 353 15.25 15.82 -3.39
N PHE A 354 14.56 15.25 -2.39
CA PHE A 354 14.04 15.99 -1.23
C PHE A 354 14.49 15.37 0.10
N THR A 355 14.57 16.21 1.13
CA THR A 355 14.62 15.75 2.53
C THR A 355 13.24 15.24 2.97
N GLU A 356 13.16 14.57 4.11
CA GLU A 356 11.88 14.13 4.69
C GLU A 356 10.94 15.33 5.02
N ARG A 357 11.48 16.54 5.10
CA ARG A 357 10.73 17.79 5.32
C ARG A 357 10.26 18.46 4.04
N GLY A 358 10.59 17.91 2.87
CA GLY A 358 10.24 18.49 1.57
C GLY A 358 11.16 19.60 1.07
N GLU A 359 12.27 19.85 1.76
CA GLU A 359 13.34 20.73 1.25
C GLU A 359 14.07 20.03 0.10
N VAL A 360 14.46 20.78 -0.93
CA VAL A 360 15.37 20.25 -1.95
C VAL A 360 16.69 19.81 -1.30
N PHE A 361 17.15 18.61 -1.64
CA PHE A 361 18.45 18.14 -1.19
C PHE A 361 19.54 19.04 -1.78
N LYS A 362 20.44 19.52 -0.92
CA LYS A 362 21.50 20.46 -1.29
C LYS A 362 22.84 19.95 -0.78
N SER A 363 23.82 19.81 -1.66
CA SER A 363 25.20 19.49 -1.26
C SER A 363 25.92 20.72 -0.69
N PRO A 364 27.09 20.54 -0.04
CA PRO A 364 27.92 21.66 0.42
C PRO A 364 28.27 22.68 -0.68
N ASP A 365 28.37 22.23 -1.94
CA ASP A 365 28.69 23.06 -3.10
C ASP A 365 27.46 23.74 -3.74
N ASN A 366 26.33 23.72 -3.03
CA ASN A 366 25.06 24.35 -3.39
C ASN A 366 24.29 23.74 -4.59
N GLY A 367 24.67 22.55 -5.07
CA GLY A 367 23.90 21.83 -6.10
C GLY A 367 22.55 21.32 -5.59
N TYR A 368 21.53 21.36 -6.45
CA TYR A 368 20.16 20.99 -6.12
C TYR A 368 19.77 19.60 -6.65
N GLY A 369 19.25 18.76 -5.76
CA GLY A 369 18.50 17.55 -6.12
C GLY A 369 19.32 16.39 -6.67
N ILE A 370 18.67 15.51 -7.42
CA ILE A 370 19.27 14.26 -7.93
C ILE A 370 20.41 14.50 -8.93
N MET A 371 20.33 15.53 -9.76
CA MET A 371 21.37 15.87 -10.74
C MET A 371 22.34 16.96 -10.25
N GLN A 372 22.16 17.45 -9.01
CA GLN A 372 22.97 18.51 -8.40
C GLN A 372 23.14 19.76 -9.29
N VAL A 373 22.05 20.20 -9.91
CA VAL A 373 22.05 21.38 -10.79
C VAL A 373 22.28 22.66 -9.99
N THR A 374 23.09 23.58 -10.52
CA THR A 374 23.53 24.78 -9.80
C THR A 374 23.39 26.03 -10.68
N PRO A 375 22.65 27.06 -10.24
CA PRO A 375 22.66 28.39 -10.88
C PRO A 375 24.06 28.98 -10.89
N LEU A 376 24.41 29.73 -11.94
CA LEU A 376 25.69 30.44 -12.01
C LEU A 376 25.78 31.55 -10.96
N ASP A 377 24.67 32.25 -10.73
CA ASP A 377 24.50 33.28 -9.72
C ASP A 377 22.99 33.46 -9.42
N GLU A 378 22.64 34.44 -8.59
CA GLU A 378 21.25 34.73 -8.20
C GLU A 378 20.37 35.32 -9.31
N HIS A 379 20.96 35.70 -10.44
CA HIS A 379 20.30 36.26 -11.62
C HIS A 379 20.28 35.30 -12.82
N ASP A 380 20.77 34.07 -12.67
CA ASP A 380 20.74 33.05 -13.72
C ASP A 380 19.30 32.70 -14.09
N ASP A 381 18.85 33.12 -15.27
CA ASP A 381 17.49 32.93 -15.78
C ASP A 381 17.41 31.89 -16.91
N ARG A 382 18.49 31.14 -17.15
CA ARG A 382 18.56 30.12 -18.23
C ARG A 382 17.56 28.98 -18.03
N TYR A 383 17.15 28.74 -16.78
CA TYR A 383 16.22 27.70 -16.39
C TYR A 383 15.22 28.22 -15.37
N ASP A 384 14.07 27.55 -15.27
CA ASP A 384 13.13 27.77 -14.17
C ASP A 384 13.67 27.09 -12.90
N TRP A 385 14.56 27.79 -12.19
CA TRP A 385 15.27 27.23 -11.04
C TRP A 385 14.36 26.86 -9.87
N GLU A 386 13.24 27.55 -9.70
CA GLU A 386 12.26 27.18 -8.67
C GLU A 386 11.63 25.83 -9.00
N LYS A 387 11.23 25.60 -10.26
CA LYS A 387 10.77 24.28 -10.68
C LYS A 387 11.88 23.23 -10.64
N ALA A 388 13.11 23.55 -11.03
CA ALA A 388 14.23 22.61 -10.98
C ALA A 388 14.59 22.17 -9.55
N LYS A 389 14.33 23.00 -8.54
CA LYS A 389 14.47 22.62 -7.12
C LYS A 389 13.34 21.68 -6.68
N TYR A 390 12.11 21.98 -7.08
CA TYR A 390 10.91 21.40 -6.47
C TYR A 390 10.16 20.38 -7.33
N ASP A 391 10.65 20.04 -8.51
CA ASP A 391 10.13 18.95 -9.36
C ASP A 391 11.31 18.08 -9.85
N ILE A 392 11.28 16.80 -9.52
CA ILE A 392 12.36 15.87 -9.86
C ILE A 392 12.54 15.67 -11.36
N GLY A 393 11.46 15.70 -12.13
CA GLY A 393 11.50 15.56 -13.58
C GLY A 393 12.13 16.77 -14.24
N ILE A 394 11.86 17.97 -13.70
CA ILE A 394 12.47 19.22 -14.15
C ILE A 394 13.93 19.30 -13.69
N ASN A 395 14.27 18.82 -12.49
CA ASN A 395 15.65 18.71 -12.03
C ASN A 395 16.49 17.85 -12.99
N ILE A 396 15.99 16.66 -13.34
CA ILE A 396 16.66 15.75 -14.28
C ILE A 396 16.82 16.36 -15.66
N GLU A 397 15.75 17.00 -16.16
CA GLU A 397 15.78 17.67 -17.46
C GLU A 397 16.78 18.83 -17.50
N THR A 398 16.83 19.62 -16.44
CA THR A 398 17.80 20.71 -16.29
C THR A 398 19.23 20.17 -16.29
N GLY A 399 19.50 19.08 -15.56
CA GLY A 399 20.81 18.42 -15.59
C GLY A 399 21.19 17.91 -16.98
N ILE A 400 20.25 17.31 -17.70
CA ILE A 400 20.46 16.87 -19.09
C ILE A 400 20.74 18.06 -20.03
N GLN A 401 20.01 19.16 -19.89
CA GLN A 401 20.22 20.38 -20.67
C GLN A 401 21.60 20.99 -20.39
N ILE A 402 22.02 21.07 -19.13
CA ILE A 402 23.37 21.51 -18.74
C ILE A 402 24.44 20.60 -19.36
N LEU A 403 24.25 19.28 -19.33
CA LEU A 403 25.19 18.34 -19.95
C LEU A 403 25.28 18.55 -21.48
N LEU A 404 24.16 18.81 -22.16
CA LEU A 404 24.14 19.16 -23.58
C LEU A 404 24.82 20.50 -23.87
N GLU A 405 24.64 21.50 -23.02
CA GLU A 405 25.41 22.76 -23.13
C GLU A 405 26.91 22.47 -23.07
N LYS A 406 27.35 21.62 -22.12
CA LYS A 406 28.77 21.26 -21.99
C LYS A 406 29.26 20.49 -23.20
N TRP A 407 28.44 19.59 -23.74
CA TRP A 407 28.74 18.92 -25.00
C TRP A 407 28.96 19.92 -26.15
N ASN A 408 28.14 20.96 -26.24
CA ASN A 408 28.22 21.97 -27.31
C ASN A 408 29.47 22.86 -27.20
N TYR A 409 30.26 22.76 -26.13
CA TYR A 409 31.59 23.38 -26.05
C TYR A 409 32.63 22.65 -26.91
N SER A 410 32.33 21.46 -27.42
CA SER A 410 33.26 20.63 -28.19
C SER A 410 33.78 21.36 -29.42
N GLY A 411 35.10 21.35 -29.61
CA GLY A 411 35.78 22.01 -30.73
C GLY A 411 35.99 23.52 -30.56
N SER A 412 35.47 24.14 -29.49
CA SER A 412 35.67 25.58 -29.21
C SER A 412 36.28 25.83 -27.83
N ARG A 413 35.73 25.21 -26.78
CA ARG A 413 36.18 25.37 -25.39
C ARG A 413 36.65 24.06 -24.76
N ILE A 414 36.13 22.93 -25.22
CA ILE A 414 36.62 21.59 -24.83
C ILE A 414 36.99 20.78 -26.08
N PRO A 415 37.90 19.79 -25.98
CA PRO A 415 38.29 18.98 -27.13
C PRO A 415 37.16 18.10 -27.68
N VAL A 416 37.26 17.75 -28.97
CA VAL A 416 36.46 16.70 -29.61
C VAL A 416 37.16 15.36 -29.43
N VAL A 417 36.40 14.32 -29.09
CA VAL A 417 36.90 12.94 -28.98
C VAL A 417 36.33 12.12 -30.14
N ASN A 418 37.20 11.34 -30.79
CA ASN A 418 36.91 10.54 -31.99
C ASN A 418 36.22 11.35 -33.10
N ASP A 419 35.05 10.89 -33.53
CA ASP A 419 34.19 11.51 -34.54
C ASP A 419 33.12 12.43 -33.95
N GLY A 420 33.03 12.54 -32.62
CA GLY A 420 31.98 13.31 -31.94
C GLY A 420 30.58 12.70 -32.06
N ASN A 421 30.43 11.40 -32.35
CA ASN A 421 29.15 10.73 -32.32
C ASN A 421 28.61 10.64 -30.87
N LYS A 422 27.45 11.26 -30.62
CA LYS A 422 26.78 11.26 -29.30
C LYS A 422 26.42 9.86 -28.78
N ALA A 423 26.23 8.88 -29.67
CA ALA A 423 25.89 7.52 -29.26
C ALA A 423 27.09 6.75 -28.67
N VAL A 424 28.32 7.26 -28.81
CA VAL A 424 29.56 6.63 -28.33
C VAL A 424 29.94 7.21 -26.97
N LEU A 425 30.17 6.35 -25.97
CA LEU A 425 30.39 6.75 -24.58
C LEU A 425 31.66 7.59 -24.40
N GLU A 426 32.77 7.16 -25.00
CA GLU A 426 34.09 7.81 -24.95
C GLU A 426 34.02 9.28 -25.39
N ASN A 427 33.12 9.58 -26.33
CA ASN A 427 33.03 10.90 -26.92
C ASN A 427 32.57 11.98 -25.93
N TRP A 428 32.01 11.58 -24.79
CA TRP A 428 31.50 12.48 -23.75
C TRP A 428 32.54 12.89 -22.71
N TYR A 429 33.77 12.35 -22.75
CA TYR A 429 34.78 12.52 -21.70
C TYR A 429 34.93 13.97 -21.19
N PHE A 430 35.16 14.93 -22.10
CA PHE A 430 35.34 16.32 -21.70
C PHE A 430 34.04 17.05 -21.36
N ALA A 431 32.89 16.62 -21.90
CA ALA A 431 31.59 17.16 -21.54
C ALA A 431 31.22 16.79 -20.10
N ILE A 432 31.50 15.55 -19.68
CA ILE A 432 31.35 15.08 -18.30
C ILE A 432 32.28 15.85 -17.36
N MET A 433 33.54 16.04 -17.75
CA MET A 433 34.48 16.89 -17.00
C MET A 433 33.92 18.31 -16.81
N ALA A 434 33.43 18.92 -17.90
CA ALA A 434 32.85 20.26 -17.87
C ALA A 434 31.51 20.35 -17.13
N TYR A 435 30.78 19.23 -16.94
CA TYR A 435 29.55 19.17 -16.17
C TYR A 435 29.82 19.46 -14.69
N ASN A 436 30.82 18.81 -14.11
CA ASN A 436 31.30 19.12 -12.77
C ASN A 436 32.08 20.45 -12.74
N GLY A 437 32.88 20.70 -13.76
CA GLY A 437 33.56 21.98 -13.97
C GLY A 437 34.94 21.82 -14.60
N LEU A 438 35.37 22.80 -15.37
CA LEU A 438 36.72 22.85 -15.97
C LEU A 438 37.78 23.26 -14.96
N SER A 439 37.78 22.66 -13.76
CA SER A 439 38.77 22.89 -12.71
C SER A 439 39.99 22.00 -12.93
N LYS A 440 41.19 22.49 -12.59
CA LYS A 440 42.43 21.68 -12.59
C LYS A 440 42.32 20.38 -11.79
N PHE A 441 41.44 20.32 -10.79
CA PHE A 441 41.24 19.12 -9.98
C PHE A 441 40.53 17.99 -10.71
N ASN A 442 39.92 18.27 -11.87
CA ASN A 442 39.39 17.24 -12.75
C ASN A 442 40.42 16.73 -13.76
N ASP A 443 41.67 17.20 -13.72
CA ASP A 443 42.75 16.61 -14.49
C ASP A 443 43.27 15.33 -13.80
N PRO A 444 43.29 14.16 -14.48
CA PRO A 444 43.87 12.92 -13.97
C PRO A 444 45.37 12.97 -13.62
N ASN A 445 46.11 13.98 -14.08
CA ASN A 445 47.49 14.24 -13.67
C ASN A 445 47.59 14.97 -12.32
N PHE A 446 46.48 15.55 -11.84
CA PHE A 446 46.39 16.26 -10.57
C PHE A 446 45.58 15.50 -9.51
N SER A 447 44.65 14.64 -9.91
CA SER A 447 43.82 13.83 -9.02
C SER A 447 43.75 12.38 -9.50
N GLU A 448 43.78 11.42 -8.58
CA GLU A 448 43.69 9.99 -8.92
C GLU A 448 42.30 9.59 -9.40
N GLU A 449 41.25 10.19 -8.83
CA GLU A 449 39.84 9.90 -9.17
C GLU A 449 39.06 11.21 -9.46
N PRO A 450 39.39 11.92 -10.56
CA PRO A 450 38.64 13.08 -10.99
C PRO A 450 37.22 12.68 -11.42
N TYR A 451 36.33 13.67 -11.47
CA TYR A 451 34.89 13.46 -11.60
C TYR A 451 34.51 12.55 -12.78
N GLN A 452 35.06 12.81 -13.98
CA GLN A 452 34.76 12.03 -15.17
C GLN A 452 35.20 10.57 -15.01
N LEU A 453 36.34 10.29 -14.39
CA LEU A 453 36.78 8.90 -14.18
C LEU A 453 35.89 8.16 -13.19
N LYS A 454 35.32 8.86 -12.19
CA LYS A 454 34.28 8.28 -11.31
C LYS A 454 33.02 7.91 -12.08
N VAL A 455 32.59 8.75 -13.02
CA VAL A 455 31.46 8.46 -13.91
C VAL A 455 31.75 7.23 -14.78
N TYR A 456 32.92 7.13 -15.42
CA TYR A 456 33.30 5.95 -16.21
C TYR A 456 33.41 4.68 -15.35
N SER A 457 33.95 4.78 -14.12
CA SER A 457 33.97 3.68 -13.16
C SER A 457 32.54 3.21 -12.83
N ASN A 458 31.63 4.15 -12.59
CA ASN A 458 30.21 3.87 -12.36
C ASN A 458 29.56 3.17 -13.57
N ILE A 459 29.87 3.57 -14.80
CA ILE A 459 29.39 2.88 -16.01
C ILE A 459 29.94 1.45 -16.06
N SER A 460 31.25 1.29 -15.88
CA SER A 460 31.92 -0.01 -15.95
C SER A 460 31.35 -1.02 -14.96
N LYS A 461 31.24 -0.67 -13.68
CA LYS A 461 30.80 -1.65 -12.66
C LYS A 461 29.28 -1.76 -12.51
N TRP A 462 28.50 -0.73 -12.84
CA TRP A 462 27.05 -0.71 -12.56
C TRP A 462 26.19 -0.79 -13.82
N ALA A 463 26.62 -0.21 -14.94
CA ALA A 463 26.01 -0.45 -16.25
C ALA A 463 26.60 -1.69 -16.94
N GLN A 464 27.76 -2.17 -16.46
CA GLN A 464 28.49 -3.32 -17.02
C GLN A 464 28.93 -3.10 -18.47
N VAL A 465 29.21 -1.84 -18.80
CA VAL A 465 29.70 -1.41 -20.12
C VAL A 465 31.13 -0.89 -19.96
N ASP A 466 32.07 -1.55 -20.63
CA ASP A 466 33.50 -1.26 -20.54
C ASP A 466 33.91 -0.16 -21.55
N ALA A 467 33.52 1.08 -21.23
CA ALA A 467 33.90 2.26 -22.00
C ALA A 467 35.31 2.74 -21.63
N GLU A 468 36.08 3.15 -22.64
CA GLU A 468 37.42 3.67 -22.44
C GLU A 468 37.42 5.11 -21.94
N SER A 469 38.46 5.50 -21.20
CA SER A 469 38.72 6.89 -20.85
C SER A 469 40.03 7.35 -21.48
N ILE A 470 40.16 8.64 -21.78
CA ILE A 470 41.41 9.20 -22.31
C ILE A 470 42.57 8.89 -21.37
N ASN A 471 43.67 8.36 -21.92
CA ASN A 471 44.89 8.13 -21.17
C ASN A 471 45.44 9.46 -20.63
N LYS A 472 45.75 9.50 -19.32
CA LYS A 472 46.22 10.71 -18.66
C LYS A 472 47.51 11.27 -19.26
N ASP A 473 48.37 10.39 -19.78
CA ASP A 473 49.66 10.78 -20.37
C ASP A 473 49.48 11.47 -21.73
N ASP A 474 48.32 11.29 -22.39
CA ASP A 474 48.00 11.92 -23.67
C ASP A 474 47.32 13.29 -23.51
N LEU A 475 46.91 13.65 -22.28
CA LEU A 475 46.23 14.90 -21.98
C LEU A 475 47.19 16.09 -22.06
N GLU A 476 46.77 17.13 -22.76
CA GLU A 476 47.53 18.37 -22.94
C GLU A 476 46.66 19.51 -22.44
N ILE A 477 46.79 19.83 -21.16
CA ILE A 477 45.95 20.80 -20.46
C ILE A 477 46.85 21.89 -19.89
N SER A 478 46.52 23.14 -20.21
CA SER A 478 47.09 24.32 -19.56
C SER A 478 46.04 24.94 -18.63
N TYR A 479 46.43 25.86 -17.74
CA TYR A 479 45.49 26.44 -16.78
C TYR A 479 45.59 27.95 -16.74
N ASN A 480 44.44 28.59 -16.55
CA ASN A 480 44.40 29.99 -16.16
C ASN A 480 45.06 30.15 -14.78
N PRO A 481 46.10 30.98 -14.62
CA PRO A 481 46.88 31.07 -13.38
C PRO A 481 46.08 31.66 -12.21
N SER A 482 45.04 32.47 -12.50
CA SER A 482 44.23 33.12 -11.47
C SER A 482 43.07 32.27 -10.99
N THR A 483 42.44 31.49 -11.89
CA THR A 483 41.22 30.74 -11.58
C THR A 483 41.45 29.23 -11.49
N GLY A 484 42.58 28.72 -11.99
CA GLY A 484 42.83 27.28 -12.11
C GLY A 484 41.95 26.59 -13.15
N GLN A 485 41.28 27.36 -14.02
CA GLN A 485 40.43 26.81 -15.07
C GLN A 485 41.27 26.15 -16.18
N ALA A 486 40.89 24.94 -16.59
CA ALA A 486 41.52 24.17 -17.66
C ALA A 486 41.32 24.84 -19.04
N ILE A 487 42.38 24.82 -19.84
CA ILE A 487 42.49 25.40 -21.18
C ILE A 487 43.14 24.35 -22.10
N PHE A 488 42.45 24.00 -23.19
CA PHE A 488 42.82 22.90 -24.09
C PHE A 488 43.37 23.36 -25.45
N SER A 489 43.72 24.63 -25.61
CA SER A 489 44.08 25.22 -26.91
C SER A 489 45.29 24.55 -27.58
N SER A 490 46.14 23.84 -26.83
CA SER A 490 47.26 23.05 -27.39
C SER A 490 46.81 21.80 -28.14
N LYS A 491 45.69 21.18 -27.73
CA LYS A 491 45.17 19.95 -28.35
C LYS A 491 43.65 19.87 -28.22
N MET A 492 42.97 20.05 -29.35
CA MET A 492 41.50 20.07 -29.44
C MET A 492 40.89 18.79 -30.02
N LYS A 493 41.71 17.77 -30.31
CA LYS A 493 41.25 16.49 -30.84
C LYS A 493 41.95 15.32 -30.15
N TYR A 494 41.16 14.37 -29.69
CA TYR A 494 41.60 13.15 -29.03
C TYR A 494 40.96 11.93 -29.71
N THR A 495 41.60 10.78 -29.60
CA THR A 495 41.10 9.50 -30.10
C THR A 495 41.27 8.44 -29.02
N THR A 496 40.36 7.47 -28.98
CA THR A 496 40.42 6.28 -28.12
C THR A 496 40.52 5.03 -28.99
N ASP A 497 41.02 3.92 -28.41
CA ASP A 497 41.09 2.64 -29.12
C ASP A 497 39.70 2.01 -29.28
N LYS A 498 38.80 2.25 -28.32
CA LYS A 498 37.39 1.84 -28.34
C LYS A 498 36.47 3.01 -28.71
N GLN A 499 35.38 2.68 -29.38
CA GLN A 499 34.23 3.56 -29.59
C GLN A 499 32.97 2.77 -29.24
N THR A 500 32.67 2.73 -27.94
CA THR A 500 31.64 1.89 -27.35
C THR A 500 30.26 2.54 -27.50
N PRO A 501 29.37 1.99 -28.34
CA PRO A 501 28.02 2.53 -28.49
C PRO A 501 27.21 2.29 -27.22
N SER A 502 26.27 3.19 -26.91
CA SER A 502 25.27 2.97 -25.87
C SER A 502 24.49 1.68 -26.14
N THR A 503 24.25 0.92 -25.07
CA THR A 503 23.40 -0.27 -25.10
C THR A 503 21.95 0.06 -24.75
N GLN A 504 21.61 1.34 -24.56
CA GLN A 504 20.33 1.76 -24.00
C GLN A 504 19.58 2.77 -24.87
N LEU A 505 20.05 3.02 -26.10
CA LEU A 505 19.39 3.89 -27.07
C LEU A 505 18.46 3.14 -28.05
N PHE A 506 18.13 1.89 -27.77
CA PHE A 506 17.30 1.07 -28.65
C PHE A 506 15.85 1.54 -28.71
N LYS A 507 15.26 1.39 -29.88
CA LYS A 507 13.86 1.68 -30.18
C LYS A 507 13.11 0.40 -30.50
N LYS A 508 11.79 0.44 -30.31
CA LYS A 508 10.91 -0.64 -30.75
C LYS A 508 11.09 -0.92 -32.25
N GLY A 509 11.29 -2.18 -32.59
CA GLY A 509 11.56 -2.65 -33.95
C GLY A 509 13.05 -2.80 -34.29
N ASP A 510 13.96 -2.28 -33.46
CA ASP A 510 15.39 -2.46 -33.69
C ASP A 510 15.76 -3.95 -33.70
N SER A 511 16.58 -4.34 -34.67
CA SER A 511 17.09 -5.70 -34.83
C SER A 511 18.57 -5.72 -34.44
N ILE A 512 18.91 -6.50 -33.42
CA ILE A 512 20.27 -6.59 -32.87
C ILE A 512 20.82 -7.99 -33.10
N VAL A 513 22.09 -8.08 -33.46
CA VAL A 513 22.81 -9.36 -33.56
C VAL A 513 23.74 -9.44 -32.36
N ILE A 514 23.51 -10.42 -31.48
CA ILE A 514 24.29 -10.61 -30.26
C ILE A 514 25.75 -10.91 -30.62
N SER A 515 26.68 -10.07 -30.18
CA SER A 515 28.12 -10.21 -30.41
C SER A 515 28.87 -10.85 -29.25
N GLY A 516 28.27 -10.89 -28.05
CA GLY A 516 28.85 -11.42 -26.81
C GLY A 516 27.90 -12.26 -25.96
N ALA A 517 28.11 -12.28 -24.64
CA ALA A 517 27.26 -13.02 -23.71
C ALA A 517 25.94 -12.28 -23.46
N ALA A 518 24.82 -12.93 -23.74
CA ALA A 518 23.49 -12.42 -23.45
C ALA A 518 22.59 -13.52 -22.89
N THR A 519 21.63 -13.15 -22.05
CA THR A 519 20.68 -14.09 -21.44
C THR A 519 19.26 -13.65 -21.76
N PHE A 520 18.47 -14.56 -22.33
CA PHE A 520 17.04 -14.40 -22.54
C PHE A 520 16.27 -14.88 -21.31
N ARG A 521 15.42 -14.03 -20.75
CA ARG A 521 14.73 -14.26 -19.49
C ARG A 521 13.22 -14.19 -19.61
N ASP A 522 12.54 -14.86 -18.69
CA ASP A 522 11.07 -14.83 -18.56
C ASP A 522 10.53 -13.54 -17.91
N LYS A 523 11.35 -12.82 -17.14
CA LYS A 523 11.04 -11.54 -16.51
C LYS A 523 12.23 -10.56 -16.56
N PRO A 524 12.00 -9.23 -16.50
CA PRO A 524 13.05 -8.20 -16.53
C PRO A 524 13.77 -8.10 -15.18
N SER A 525 14.41 -9.18 -14.75
CA SER A 525 15.12 -9.26 -13.48
C SER A 525 16.19 -10.35 -13.54
N THR A 526 17.30 -10.14 -12.82
CA THR A 526 18.35 -11.15 -12.65
C THR A 526 17.88 -12.39 -11.89
N ALA A 527 16.77 -12.30 -11.15
CA ALA A 527 16.09 -13.42 -10.50
C ALA A 527 15.17 -14.24 -11.44
N GLY A 528 15.11 -13.88 -12.73
CA GLY A 528 14.37 -14.61 -13.77
C GLY A 528 15.08 -15.86 -14.27
N SER A 529 14.29 -16.84 -14.70
CA SER A 529 14.79 -18.03 -15.38
C SER A 529 15.43 -17.60 -16.70
N GLY A 530 16.69 -17.96 -16.92
CA GLY A 530 17.46 -17.47 -18.07
C GLY A 530 17.97 -18.60 -18.96
N THR A 531 17.95 -18.39 -20.27
CA THR A 531 18.67 -19.22 -21.25
C THR A 531 19.73 -18.37 -21.95
N SER A 532 20.94 -18.92 -22.09
CA SER A 532 22.03 -18.23 -22.80
C SER A 532 21.68 -18.06 -24.29
N LEU A 533 21.95 -16.89 -24.84
CA LEU A 533 21.86 -16.61 -26.26
C LEU A 533 23.23 -16.80 -26.91
N ALA A 534 23.27 -17.56 -28.01
CA ALA A 534 24.50 -17.76 -28.76
C ALA A 534 24.91 -16.48 -29.50
N LYS A 535 26.22 -16.26 -29.66
CA LYS A 535 26.75 -15.23 -30.55
C LYS A 535 26.18 -15.42 -31.97
N GLY A 536 25.79 -14.33 -32.61
CA GLY A 536 25.12 -14.31 -33.91
C GLY A 536 23.59 -14.44 -33.84
N THR A 537 23.02 -14.67 -32.65
CA THR A 537 21.55 -14.69 -32.50
C THR A 537 20.98 -13.32 -32.84
N ARG A 538 19.99 -13.30 -33.74
CA ARG A 538 19.23 -12.09 -34.05
C ARG A 538 18.07 -11.96 -33.07
N ILE A 539 17.91 -10.77 -32.51
CA ILE A 539 16.80 -10.42 -31.64
C ILE A 539 16.10 -9.17 -32.17
N THR A 540 14.83 -8.99 -31.81
CA THR A 540 14.07 -7.77 -32.13
C THR A 540 13.56 -7.13 -30.85
N ILE A 541 13.76 -5.82 -30.69
CA ILE A 541 13.22 -5.05 -29.57
C ILE A 541 11.71 -4.89 -29.75
N LEU A 542 10.95 -5.32 -28.75
CA LEU A 542 9.48 -5.22 -28.73
C LEU A 542 9.00 -4.05 -27.87
N ASP A 543 9.68 -3.81 -26.76
CA ASP A 543 9.33 -2.76 -25.78
C ASP A 543 10.49 -2.48 -24.82
N GLY A 544 10.37 -1.41 -24.03
CA GLY A 544 11.37 -0.94 -23.09
C GLY A 544 11.86 0.48 -23.40
N PRO A 545 12.74 1.05 -22.55
CA PRO A 545 13.45 0.39 -21.44
C PRO A 545 12.57 0.13 -20.20
N ILE A 546 12.87 -0.96 -19.48
CA ILE A 546 12.27 -1.35 -18.20
C ILE A 546 13.37 -1.36 -17.14
N GLU A 547 13.11 -0.79 -15.97
CA GLU A 547 14.09 -0.62 -14.90
C GLU A 547 13.73 -1.50 -13.70
N ASP A 548 14.75 -1.96 -12.97
CA ASP A 548 14.57 -2.70 -11.70
C ASP A 548 14.77 -1.79 -10.48
N ASN A 549 14.39 -2.26 -9.30
CA ASN A 549 14.55 -1.50 -8.04
C ASN A 549 15.98 -1.51 -7.47
N ASN A 550 16.95 -2.16 -8.12
CA ASN A 550 18.34 -2.08 -7.67
C ASN A 550 18.97 -0.79 -8.19
N LYS A 551 19.20 0.15 -7.27
CA LYS A 551 19.85 1.44 -7.54
C LYS A 551 21.18 1.29 -8.28
N TYR A 552 21.90 0.19 -8.02
CA TYR A 552 23.22 -0.07 -8.59
C TYR A 552 23.20 -0.90 -9.87
N ASN A 553 22.04 -1.30 -10.39
CA ASN A 553 21.93 -1.84 -11.74
C ASN A 553 21.61 -0.70 -12.71
N LEU A 554 22.62 -0.14 -13.36
CA LEU A 554 22.44 0.94 -14.34
C LEU A 554 22.16 0.44 -15.77
N PHE A 555 22.21 -0.87 -16.02
CA PHE A 555 21.67 -1.44 -17.26
C PHE A 555 20.13 -1.46 -17.22
N SER A 556 19.49 -1.37 -18.38
CA SER A 556 18.03 -1.48 -18.50
C SER A 556 17.63 -2.85 -19.05
N TRP A 557 16.36 -3.23 -18.89
CA TRP A 557 15.79 -4.41 -19.51
C TRP A 557 14.97 -4.01 -20.74
N TYR A 558 15.02 -4.85 -21.78
CA TYR A 558 14.17 -4.71 -22.96
C TYR A 558 13.33 -5.96 -23.12
N LYS A 559 12.07 -5.77 -23.53
CA LYS A 559 11.25 -6.87 -24.02
C LYS A 559 11.70 -7.17 -25.44
N VAL A 560 12.00 -8.43 -25.75
CA VAL A 560 12.61 -8.84 -27.01
C VAL A 560 11.93 -10.07 -27.60
N SER A 561 11.97 -10.20 -28.92
CA SER A 561 11.63 -11.43 -29.65
C SER A 561 12.89 -12.14 -30.08
N VAL A 562 12.99 -13.43 -29.78
CA VAL A 562 14.07 -14.32 -30.23
C VAL A 562 13.44 -15.54 -30.88
N ASN A 563 13.65 -15.72 -32.19
CA ASN A 563 13.06 -16.82 -32.98
C ASN A 563 11.53 -16.95 -32.77
N GLY A 564 10.82 -15.82 -32.70
CA GLY A 564 9.37 -15.77 -32.50
C GLY A 564 8.90 -15.94 -31.05
N LYS A 565 9.80 -16.11 -30.08
CA LYS A 565 9.46 -16.15 -28.64
C LYS A 565 9.72 -14.82 -27.97
N GLU A 566 8.75 -14.34 -27.20
CA GLU A 566 8.88 -13.11 -26.41
C GLU A 566 9.50 -13.39 -25.03
N GLY A 567 10.37 -12.48 -24.59
CA GLY A 567 10.97 -12.49 -23.26
C GLY A 567 11.75 -11.22 -23.02
N PHE A 568 12.74 -11.25 -22.14
CA PHE A 568 13.50 -10.08 -21.73
C PHE A 568 15.01 -10.30 -21.86
N ALA A 569 15.74 -9.24 -22.18
CA ALA A 569 17.19 -9.23 -22.18
C ALA A 569 17.69 -7.93 -21.52
N ALA A 570 18.79 -8.04 -20.77
CA ALA A 570 19.46 -6.88 -20.19
C ALA A 570 20.28 -6.15 -21.25
N SER A 571 20.29 -4.82 -21.24
CA SER A 571 20.94 -3.95 -22.21
C SER A 571 22.43 -4.28 -22.38
N VAL A 572 23.13 -4.61 -21.29
CA VAL A 572 24.53 -5.04 -21.33
C VAL A 572 24.81 -6.21 -22.27
N GLY A 573 23.84 -7.11 -22.48
CA GLY A 573 23.94 -8.23 -23.40
C GLY A 573 23.52 -7.90 -24.83
N LEU A 574 22.97 -6.71 -25.08
CA LEU A 574 22.45 -6.27 -26.38
C LEU A 574 23.52 -5.51 -27.17
N LYS A 575 24.68 -6.13 -27.33
CA LYS A 575 25.81 -5.60 -28.07
C LYS A 575 26.36 -6.65 -29.01
#